data_AF-A0A6P0Q4Y4-F1
#
_entry.id   AF-A0A6P0Q4Y4-F1
#
_cell.length_a   1.000
_cell.length_b   1.000
_cell.length_c   1.000
_cell.angle_alpha   90.00
_cell.angle_beta   90.00
_cell.angle_gamma   90.00
#
_symmetry.space_group_name_H-M   'P 1'
#
loop_
_entity.id
_entity.type
_entity.pdbx_description
1 polymer ?
#
loop_
_entity_poly.entity_id
_entity_poly.type
_entity_poly.pdbx_seq_one_letter_code
_entity_poly.pdbx_strand_id
1 'polypeptide(L)'
;MEERRKQLFDAYIKKMFKRRKTNQRYENAQVKYWLIWLAQRMVEESQTIFLIEKMQPSWLVNRKQKRIYRLMFGLMAGLMVGLMAGLMAGLIVWLIVWLMAGLMLGLDKKATEEIKTVERLDINWKKILINWEINRLMGGRIVGLIVGLIVGSMVGLMFWLNFGLKGGLMAGLMAGLTVVLMGGLMGGLIEGLESSEIEIKTSPNQGIWKSARNAITVCLMGGLMFWLIGGLIVGLIGGLGTGLIRGLMVGLKVGLIERLIIGLIIGLMVGLKNGGQACIQHFILRLVLYSNNCIPWNYARFLDYAADRIFLQKVGGGYIFIHRMLMEHFAEMEHEN
;
A
#
# COMPACT_ATOMS: atom_id res chain seq x y z
N MET A 1 -35.25 0.69 -46.72
CA MET A 1 -34.90 1.89 -45.92
C MET A 1 -33.58 1.72 -45.19
N GLU A 2 -33.33 0.56 -44.56
CA GLU A 2 -32.09 0.28 -43.81
C GLU A 2 -30.82 0.30 -44.68
N GLU A 3 -30.83 -0.28 -45.88
CA GLU A 3 -29.67 -0.26 -46.78
C GLU A 3 -29.25 1.16 -47.18
N ARG A 4 -30.22 2.04 -47.46
CA ARG A 4 -29.96 3.45 -47.78
C ARG A 4 -29.37 4.20 -46.58
N ARG A 5 -29.79 3.86 -45.35
CA ARG A 5 -29.22 4.41 -44.11
C ARG A 5 -27.77 3.95 -43.92
N LYS A 6 -27.46 2.66 -44.15
CA LYS A 6 -26.09 2.13 -44.09
C LYS A 6 -25.16 2.83 -45.08
N GLN A 7 -25.58 2.93 -46.34
CA GLN A 7 -24.83 3.65 -47.38
C GLN A 7 -24.56 5.12 -47.03
N LEU A 8 -25.53 5.82 -46.42
CA LEU A 8 -25.35 7.21 -45.97
C LEU A 8 -24.30 7.31 -44.86
N PHE A 9 -24.32 6.41 -43.87
CA PHE A 9 -23.32 6.40 -42.80
C PHE A 9 -21.94 5.99 -43.29
N ASP A 10 -21.82 5.05 -44.21
CA ASP A 10 -20.53 4.69 -44.80
C ASP A 10 -19.92 5.85 -45.61
N ALA A 11 -20.75 6.55 -46.39
CA ALA A 11 -20.34 7.76 -47.09
C ALA A 11 -19.93 8.88 -46.12
N TYR A 12 -20.66 9.04 -45.01
CA TYR A 12 -20.32 9.97 -43.93
C TYR A 12 -18.96 9.64 -43.31
N ILE A 13 -18.73 8.38 -42.93
CA ILE A 13 -17.48 7.91 -42.34
C ILE A 13 -16.30 8.19 -43.27
N LYS A 14 -16.42 7.83 -44.56
CA LYS A 14 -15.40 8.10 -45.59
C LYS A 14 -15.11 9.59 -45.75
N LYS A 15 -16.12 10.44 -45.68
CA LYS A 15 -15.97 11.91 -45.76
C LYS A 15 -15.26 12.46 -44.52
N MET A 16 -15.61 11.97 -43.33
CA MET A 16 -15.00 12.42 -42.07
C MET A 16 -13.54 12.00 -41.93
N PHE A 17 -13.15 10.83 -42.46
CA PHE A 17 -11.74 10.44 -42.52
C PHE A 17 -10.87 11.34 -43.43
N LYS A 18 -11.48 12.03 -44.40
CA LYS A 18 -10.80 12.98 -45.28
C LYS A 18 -10.88 14.44 -44.80
N ARG A 19 -11.70 14.70 -43.77
CA ARG A 19 -11.96 16.04 -43.26
C ARG A 19 -10.83 16.50 -42.33
N ARG A 20 -10.32 17.72 -42.59
CA ARG A 20 -9.17 18.40 -41.93
C ARG A 20 -7.80 17.72 -42.14
N LYS A 21 -6.82 18.49 -42.62
CA LYS A 21 -5.37 18.18 -42.63
C LYS A 21 -4.76 18.29 -41.22
N THR A 22 -5.42 17.79 -40.19
CA THR A 22 -4.77 17.60 -38.89
C THR A 22 -3.91 16.35 -39.00
N ASN A 23 -2.64 16.43 -38.57
CA ASN A 23 -1.63 15.36 -38.62
C ASN A 23 -2.28 13.98 -38.49
N GLN A 24 -2.11 13.14 -39.52
CA GLN A 24 -2.68 11.80 -39.60
C GLN A 24 -1.95 10.89 -38.61
N ARG A 25 -2.33 11.03 -37.33
CA ARG A 25 -1.62 10.47 -36.17
C ARG A 25 -1.95 9.00 -35.93
N TYR A 26 -3.09 8.56 -36.42
CA TYR A 26 -3.57 7.19 -36.36
C TYR A 26 -3.99 6.76 -37.76
N GLU A 27 -3.80 5.47 -38.05
CA GLU A 27 -4.25 4.87 -39.29
C GLU A 27 -5.79 4.78 -39.30
N ASN A 28 -6.42 5.07 -40.45
CA ASN A 28 -7.88 5.08 -40.54
C ASN A 28 -8.50 3.72 -40.21
N ALA A 29 -7.83 2.61 -40.56
CA ALA A 29 -8.26 1.26 -40.21
C ALA A 29 -8.29 1.05 -38.68
N GLN A 30 -7.23 1.46 -37.99
CA GLN A 30 -7.14 1.38 -36.52
C GLN A 30 -8.21 2.25 -35.84
N VAL A 31 -8.44 3.47 -36.35
CA VAL A 31 -9.48 4.37 -35.82
C VAL A 31 -10.87 3.76 -36.02
N LYS A 32 -11.16 3.21 -37.20
CA LYS A 32 -12.42 2.52 -37.50
C LYS A 32 -12.60 1.36 -36.52
N TYR A 33 -11.57 0.53 -36.34
CA TYR A 33 -11.60 -0.59 -35.41
C TYR A 33 -11.91 -0.17 -33.96
N TRP A 34 -11.20 0.85 -33.43
CA TRP A 34 -11.44 1.34 -32.07
C TRP A 34 -12.83 1.99 -31.90
N LEU A 35 -13.35 2.66 -32.93
CA LEU A 35 -14.70 3.22 -32.91
C LEU A 35 -15.78 2.14 -32.96
N ILE A 36 -15.61 1.10 -33.77
CA ILE A 36 -16.49 -0.09 -33.80
C ILE A 36 -16.50 -0.73 -32.41
N TRP A 37 -15.32 -1.02 -31.86
CA TRP A 37 -15.21 -1.65 -30.56
C TRP A 37 -15.86 -0.81 -29.44
N LEU A 38 -15.61 0.51 -29.41
CA LEU A 38 -16.24 1.42 -28.45
C LEU A 38 -17.77 1.43 -28.61
N ALA A 39 -18.27 1.52 -29.84
CA ALA A 39 -19.70 1.56 -30.12
C ALA A 39 -20.41 0.28 -29.67
N GLN A 40 -19.82 -0.89 -29.95
CA GLN A 40 -20.33 -2.18 -29.48
C GLN A 40 -20.45 -2.21 -27.95
N ARG A 41 -19.39 -1.80 -27.23
CA ARG A 41 -19.39 -1.77 -25.76
C ARG A 41 -20.42 -0.78 -25.19
N MET A 42 -20.56 0.39 -25.81
CA MET A 42 -21.55 1.39 -25.40
C MET A 42 -22.99 0.91 -25.62
N VAL A 43 -23.26 0.21 -26.73
CA VAL A 43 -24.59 -0.37 -27.01
C VAL A 43 -24.90 -1.51 -26.05
N GLU A 44 -23.95 -2.43 -25.81
CA GLU A 44 -24.14 -3.55 -24.87
C GLU A 44 -24.46 -3.08 -23.44
N GLU A 45 -23.79 -2.05 -22.95
CA GLU A 45 -23.99 -1.50 -21.60
C GLU A 45 -25.05 -0.39 -21.53
N SER A 46 -25.78 -0.16 -22.64
CA SER A 46 -26.79 0.92 -22.77
C SER A 46 -26.31 2.31 -22.36
N GLN A 47 -25.02 2.62 -22.61
CA GLN A 47 -24.41 3.90 -22.25
C GLN A 47 -24.47 4.88 -23.42
N THR A 48 -25.01 6.07 -23.18
CA THR A 48 -25.01 7.18 -24.16
C THR A 48 -23.78 8.08 -24.02
N ILE A 49 -23.27 8.23 -22.79
CA ILE A 49 -22.09 9.03 -22.46
C ILE A 49 -20.96 8.11 -22.01
N PHE A 50 -19.89 8.09 -22.79
CA PHE A 50 -18.68 7.35 -22.46
C PHE A 50 -17.76 8.17 -21.55
N LEU A 51 -17.55 7.66 -20.34
CA LEU A 51 -16.56 8.17 -19.40
C LEU A 51 -15.43 7.14 -19.29
N ILE A 52 -14.19 7.56 -19.54
CA ILE A 52 -13.01 6.67 -19.50
C ILE A 52 -12.87 5.98 -18.13
N GLU A 53 -13.26 6.68 -17.07
CA GLU A 53 -13.26 6.18 -15.69
C GLU A 53 -14.47 5.30 -15.33
N LYS A 54 -15.49 5.18 -16.18
CA LYS A 54 -16.59 4.23 -15.98
C LYS A 54 -16.37 2.89 -16.70
N MET A 55 -15.23 2.70 -17.37
CA MET A 55 -14.88 1.42 -17.99
C MET A 55 -14.89 0.29 -16.94
N GLN A 56 -15.69 -0.75 -17.19
CA GLN A 56 -15.89 -1.86 -16.27
C GLN A 56 -15.10 -3.10 -16.68
N PRO A 57 -14.72 -3.98 -15.74
CA PRO A 57 -14.13 -5.29 -16.06
C PRO A 57 -15.04 -6.20 -16.90
N SER A 58 -16.35 -5.92 -16.97
CA SER A 58 -17.32 -6.60 -17.85
C SER A 58 -16.96 -6.46 -19.33
N TRP A 59 -16.23 -5.40 -19.72
CA TRP A 59 -15.85 -5.11 -21.10
C TRP A 59 -14.83 -6.11 -21.68
N LEU A 60 -14.24 -6.96 -20.85
CA LEU A 60 -13.35 -8.04 -21.27
C LEU A 60 -14.19 -9.19 -21.85
N VAL A 61 -14.23 -9.33 -23.18
CA VAL A 61 -15.03 -10.35 -23.87
C VAL A 61 -14.48 -11.75 -23.61
N ASN A 62 -13.16 -11.92 -23.70
CA ASN A 62 -12.55 -13.25 -23.67
C ASN A 62 -12.38 -13.80 -22.26
N ARG A 63 -12.71 -15.09 -22.06
CA ARG A 63 -12.42 -15.81 -20.80
C ARG A 63 -10.93 -15.78 -20.44
N LYS A 64 -10.04 -15.81 -21.43
CA LYS A 64 -8.59 -15.65 -21.26
C LYS A 64 -8.24 -14.26 -20.71
N GLN A 65 -8.82 -13.19 -21.27
CA GLN A 65 -8.63 -11.82 -20.79
C GLN A 65 -9.11 -11.66 -19.34
N LYS A 66 -10.28 -12.20 -18.99
CA LYS A 66 -10.79 -12.19 -17.61
C LYS A 66 -9.87 -12.97 -16.64
N ARG A 67 -9.25 -14.06 -17.09
CA ARG A 67 -8.27 -14.81 -16.29
C ARG A 67 -6.98 -14.03 -16.10
N ILE A 68 -6.43 -13.43 -17.17
CA ILE A 68 -5.23 -12.58 -17.11
C ILE A 68 -5.47 -11.36 -16.21
N TYR A 69 -6.61 -10.69 -16.35
CA TYR A 69 -7.02 -9.58 -15.49
C TYR A 69 -7.03 -9.98 -14.02
N ARG A 70 -7.70 -11.09 -13.66
CA ARG A 70 -7.74 -11.59 -12.28
C ARG A 70 -6.36 -11.98 -11.75
N LEU A 71 -5.52 -12.58 -12.59
CA LEU A 71 -4.18 -13.01 -12.22
C LEU A 71 -3.27 -11.80 -11.99
N MET A 72 -3.29 -10.79 -12.87
CA MET A 72 -2.54 -9.56 -12.69
C MET A 72 -2.99 -8.78 -11.46
N PHE A 73 -4.31 -8.71 -11.22
CA PHE A 73 -4.85 -8.08 -10.02
C PHE A 73 -4.43 -8.84 -8.76
N GLY A 74 -4.55 -10.16 -8.75
CA GLY A 74 -4.14 -11.02 -7.63
C GLY A 74 -2.64 -10.96 -7.36
N LEU A 75 -1.80 -10.95 -8.40
CA LEU A 75 -0.35 -10.80 -8.26
C LEU A 75 0.04 -9.42 -7.73
N MET A 76 -0.53 -8.33 -8.26
CA MET A 76 -0.23 -6.99 -7.73
C MET A 76 -0.69 -6.83 -6.29
N ALA A 77 -1.91 -7.25 -5.98
CA ALA A 77 -2.43 -7.21 -4.62
C ALA A 77 -1.61 -8.10 -3.68
N GLY A 78 -1.28 -9.32 -4.11
CA GLY A 78 -0.49 -10.29 -3.35
C GLY A 78 0.95 -9.86 -3.14
N LEU A 79 1.60 -9.25 -4.14
CA LEU A 79 2.95 -8.67 -4.00
C LEU A 79 2.93 -7.46 -3.08
N MET A 80 1.94 -6.58 -3.20
CA MET A 80 1.79 -5.45 -2.29
C MET A 80 1.65 -5.94 -0.84
N VAL A 81 0.69 -6.83 -0.57
CA VAL A 81 0.45 -7.36 0.77
C VAL A 81 1.64 -8.20 1.26
N GLY A 82 2.23 -9.03 0.39
CA GLY A 82 3.33 -9.92 0.70
C GLY A 82 4.65 -9.20 0.98
N LEU A 83 5.00 -8.17 0.20
CA LEU A 83 6.14 -7.31 0.48
C LEU A 83 5.93 -6.52 1.78
N MET A 84 4.72 -6.03 2.02
CA MET A 84 4.40 -5.39 3.30
C MET A 84 4.57 -6.37 4.47
N ALA A 85 4.00 -7.56 4.39
CA ALA A 85 4.10 -8.58 5.43
C ALA A 85 5.53 -9.09 5.63
N GLY A 86 6.28 -9.28 4.55
CA GLY A 86 7.67 -9.72 4.58
C GLY A 86 8.61 -8.67 5.19
N LEU A 87 8.45 -7.39 4.83
CA LEU A 87 9.19 -6.30 5.46
C LEU A 87 8.82 -6.14 6.94
N MET A 88 7.55 -6.35 7.31
CA MET A 88 7.12 -6.35 8.72
C MET A 88 7.80 -7.46 9.51
N ALA A 89 7.72 -8.71 9.04
CA ALA A 89 8.33 -9.84 9.74
C ALA A 89 9.86 -9.69 9.81
N GLY A 90 10.50 -9.23 8.73
CA GLY A 90 11.94 -8.99 8.69
C GLY A 90 12.38 -7.93 9.68
N LEU A 91 11.77 -6.74 9.67
CA LEU A 91 12.16 -5.65 10.56
C LEU A 91 11.89 -5.96 12.04
N ILE A 92 10.75 -6.59 12.35
CA ILE A 92 10.42 -6.99 13.72
C ILE A 92 11.42 -8.04 14.23
N VAL A 93 11.73 -9.06 13.41
CA VAL A 93 12.68 -10.12 13.79
C VAL A 93 14.10 -9.58 13.95
N TRP A 94 14.59 -8.75 13.03
CA TRP A 94 15.92 -8.15 13.13
C TRP A 94 16.06 -7.23 14.35
N LEU A 95 15.01 -6.47 14.69
CA LEU A 95 15.01 -5.57 15.83
C LEU A 95 15.00 -6.34 17.16
N ILE A 96 14.25 -7.45 17.24
CA ILE A 96 14.29 -8.38 18.38
C ILE A 96 15.67 -9.04 18.51
N VAL A 97 16.25 -9.54 17.42
CA VAL A 97 17.57 -10.19 17.41
C VAL A 97 18.67 -9.20 17.81
N TRP A 98 18.64 -7.97 17.31
CA TRP A 98 19.62 -6.93 17.65
C TRP A 98 19.50 -6.47 19.10
N LEU A 99 18.27 -6.31 19.61
CA LEU A 99 18.04 -6.03 21.03
C LEU A 99 18.56 -7.15 21.93
N MET A 100 18.29 -8.42 21.58
CA MET A 100 18.79 -9.57 22.36
C MET A 100 20.32 -9.68 22.32
N ALA A 101 20.95 -9.44 21.17
CA ALA A 101 22.40 -9.42 21.03
C ALA A 101 23.05 -8.28 21.83
N GLY A 102 22.46 -7.08 21.79
CA GLY A 102 22.93 -5.93 22.56
C GLY A 102 22.77 -6.13 24.07
N LEU A 103 21.68 -6.78 24.51
CA LEU A 103 21.46 -7.10 25.93
C LEU A 103 22.41 -8.20 26.44
N MET A 104 22.72 -9.21 25.61
CA MET A 104 23.72 -10.22 25.95
C MET A 104 25.13 -9.63 26.08
N LEU A 105 25.52 -8.72 25.19
CA LEU A 105 26.82 -8.05 25.26
C LEU A 105 26.90 -7.02 26.40
N GLY A 106 25.80 -6.32 26.71
CA GLY A 106 25.75 -5.31 27.77
C GLY A 106 25.68 -5.87 29.20
N LEU A 107 25.25 -7.12 29.36
CA LEU A 107 25.20 -7.82 30.66
C LEU A 107 26.49 -8.59 30.99
N ASP A 108 27.46 -8.62 30.07
CA ASP A 108 28.74 -9.29 30.26
C ASP A 108 29.64 -8.45 31.18
N LYS A 109 29.60 -8.74 32.49
CA LYS A 109 30.34 -8.03 33.55
C LYS A 109 31.87 -7.98 33.36
N LYS A 110 32.41 -8.71 32.37
CA LYS A 110 33.84 -8.67 32.02
C LYS A 110 34.25 -7.43 31.21
N ALA A 111 33.30 -6.68 30.64
CA ALA A 111 33.60 -5.49 29.84
C ALA A 111 33.91 -4.22 30.68
N THR A 112 33.62 -4.24 31.99
CA THR A 112 33.68 -3.04 32.85
C THR A 112 34.79 -3.03 33.89
N GLU A 113 35.61 -4.08 33.99
CA GLU A 113 36.74 -4.12 34.94
C GLU A 113 38.06 -4.26 34.17
N GLU A 114 38.65 -3.09 33.87
CA GLU A 114 39.99 -2.82 33.32
C GLU A 114 40.46 -3.56 32.05
N ILE A 115 40.76 -2.77 31.01
CA ILE A 115 41.54 -3.25 29.84
C ILE A 115 43.00 -3.40 30.30
N LYS A 116 43.42 -4.63 30.63
CA LYS A 116 44.84 -4.96 30.85
C LYS A 116 45.46 -5.44 29.54
N THR A 117 46.50 -4.76 29.08
CA THR A 117 47.36 -5.26 28.00
C THR A 117 48.22 -6.39 28.55
N VAL A 118 48.01 -7.60 28.03
CA VAL A 118 48.80 -8.78 28.40
C VAL A 118 50.04 -8.81 27.54
N GLU A 119 51.14 -8.22 28.03
CA GLU A 119 52.37 -8.10 27.23
C GLU A 119 53.29 -9.32 27.29
N ARG A 120 53.14 -10.23 28.27
CA ARG A 120 53.78 -11.56 28.23
C ARG A 120 52.94 -12.63 28.94
N LEU A 121 52.65 -13.70 28.19
CA LEU A 121 52.03 -14.92 28.70
C LEU A 121 53.14 -15.91 29.05
N ASP A 122 53.42 -16.09 30.34
CA ASP A 122 54.18 -17.24 30.83
C ASP A 122 53.21 -18.22 31.48
N ILE A 123 52.66 -19.11 30.66
CA ILE A 123 51.63 -20.05 31.08
C ILE A 123 52.30 -21.34 31.58
N ASN A 124 52.34 -21.52 32.89
CA ASN A 124 52.79 -22.77 33.50
C ASN A 124 51.61 -23.75 33.66
N TRP A 125 51.29 -24.45 32.58
CA TRP A 125 50.14 -25.34 32.42
C TRP A 125 50.03 -26.47 33.47
N LYS A 126 51.13 -26.89 34.09
CA LYS A 126 51.12 -27.98 35.09
C LYS A 126 50.44 -27.58 36.41
N LYS A 127 50.54 -26.30 36.81
CA LYS A 127 49.97 -25.83 38.08
C LYS A 127 48.46 -25.58 37.99
N ILE A 128 47.99 -25.22 36.81
CA ILE A 128 46.57 -24.98 36.52
C ILE A 128 45.79 -26.30 36.50
N LEU A 129 46.38 -27.37 35.94
CA LEU A 129 45.73 -28.69 35.88
C LEU A 129 45.46 -29.28 37.27
N ILE A 130 46.45 -29.20 38.18
CA ILE A 130 46.35 -29.81 39.52
C ILE A 130 45.34 -29.07 40.41
N ASN A 131 45.25 -27.74 40.29
CA ASN A 131 44.32 -26.94 41.10
C ASN A 131 42.86 -27.03 40.61
N TRP A 132 42.66 -27.33 39.33
CA TRP A 132 41.33 -27.55 38.74
C TRP A 132 40.69 -28.86 39.23
N GLU A 133 41.48 -29.94 39.36
CA GLU A 133 40.97 -31.25 39.77
C GLU A 133 40.50 -31.24 41.24
N ILE A 134 41.22 -30.53 42.12
CA ILE A 134 40.93 -30.48 43.57
C ILE A 134 39.69 -29.62 43.87
N ASN A 135 39.53 -28.47 43.21
CA ASN A 135 38.37 -27.57 43.43
C ASN A 135 37.07 -28.05 42.77
N ARG A 136 37.17 -28.88 41.72
CA ARG A 136 36.02 -29.45 41.01
C ARG A 136 35.27 -30.50 41.85
N LEU A 137 35.94 -31.14 42.81
CA LEU A 137 35.37 -32.26 43.58
C LEU A 137 34.66 -31.84 44.88
N MET A 138 35.11 -30.80 45.59
CA MET A 138 34.64 -30.56 46.98
C MET A 138 33.75 -29.32 47.20
N GLY A 139 33.88 -28.23 46.43
CA GLY A 139 33.24 -26.95 46.78
C GLY A 139 32.21 -26.38 45.78
N GLY A 140 32.40 -26.61 44.48
CA GLY A 140 31.69 -25.84 43.46
C GLY A 140 30.20 -26.19 43.26
N ARG A 141 29.81 -27.45 43.48
CA ARG A 141 28.47 -27.94 43.11
C ARG A 141 27.39 -27.52 44.11
N ILE A 142 27.68 -27.60 45.41
CA ILE A 142 26.71 -27.32 46.48
C ILE A 142 26.57 -25.80 46.69
N VAL A 143 27.69 -25.07 46.74
CA VAL A 143 27.68 -23.61 46.92
C VAL A 143 27.08 -22.90 45.70
N GLY A 144 27.38 -23.38 44.48
CA GLY A 144 26.81 -22.82 43.25
C GLY A 144 25.30 -22.98 43.13
N LEU A 145 24.75 -24.10 43.61
CA LEU A 145 23.29 -24.34 43.61
C LEU A 145 22.57 -23.47 44.65
N ILE A 146 23.10 -23.35 45.86
CA ILE A 146 22.48 -22.57 46.95
C ILE A 146 22.49 -21.07 46.60
N VAL A 147 23.63 -20.55 46.13
CA VAL A 147 23.74 -19.14 45.71
C VAL A 147 22.88 -18.88 44.46
N GLY A 148 22.87 -19.80 43.49
CA GLY A 148 22.07 -19.69 42.28
C GLY A 148 20.55 -19.66 42.53
N LEU A 149 20.05 -20.48 43.46
CA LEU A 149 18.63 -20.48 43.84
C LEU A 149 18.23 -19.23 44.61
N ILE A 150 19.01 -18.81 45.61
CA ILE A 150 18.66 -17.65 46.44
C ILE A 150 18.70 -16.35 45.61
N VAL A 151 19.76 -16.15 44.84
CA VAL A 151 19.92 -14.95 44.00
C VAL A 151 18.95 -15.01 42.81
N GLY A 152 18.78 -16.16 42.17
CA GLY A 152 17.86 -16.34 41.05
C GLY A 152 16.40 -16.13 41.43
N SER A 153 15.96 -16.64 42.59
CA SER A 153 14.59 -16.44 43.08
C SER A 153 14.33 -15.01 43.56
N MET A 154 15.29 -14.35 44.23
CA MET A 154 15.15 -12.94 44.60
C MET A 154 15.10 -12.02 43.38
N VAL A 155 15.98 -12.22 42.39
CA VAL A 155 15.99 -11.43 41.15
C VAL A 155 14.75 -11.70 40.31
N GLY A 156 14.33 -12.97 40.21
CA GLY A 156 13.12 -13.38 39.49
C GLY A 156 11.83 -12.81 40.09
N LEU A 157 11.70 -12.82 41.43
CA LEU A 157 10.55 -12.23 42.13
C LEU A 157 10.55 -10.70 42.05
N MET A 158 11.71 -10.04 42.18
CA MET A 158 11.82 -8.59 41.98
C MET A 158 11.48 -8.18 40.55
N PHE A 159 11.87 -8.97 39.53
CA PHE A 159 11.49 -8.72 38.13
C PHE A 159 10.00 -8.96 37.89
N TRP A 160 9.45 -10.09 38.36
CA TRP A 160 8.05 -10.47 38.14
C TRP A 160 7.07 -9.50 38.81
N LEU A 161 7.35 -9.04 40.03
CA LEU A 161 6.50 -8.07 40.73
C LEU A 161 6.61 -6.64 40.16
N ASN A 162 7.80 -6.22 39.70
CA ASN A 162 7.97 -4.89 39.09
C ASN A 162 7.40 -4.80 37.66
N PHE A 163 7.53 -5.86 36.85
CA PHE A 163 7.09 -5.85 35.45
C PHE A 163 5.71 -6.50 35.22
N GLY A 164 5.28 -7.47 36.03
CA GLY A 164 4.10 -8.28 35.73
C GLY A 164 2.77 -7.54 35.82
N LEU A 165 2.50 -6.88 36.95
CA LEU A 165 1.19 -6.23 37.20
C LEU A 165 1.19 -4.74 36.83
N LYS A 166 2.23 -4.00 37.23
CA LYS A 166 2.39 -2.58 36.84
C LYS A 166 2.68 -2.43 35.34
N GLY A 167 3.55 -3.28 34.79
CA GLY A 167 3.84 -3.29 33.36
C GLY A 167 2.66 -3.76 32.52
N GLY A 168 1.91 -4.77 32.98
CA GLY A 168 0.71 -5.27 32.32
C GLY A 168 -0.44 -4.24 32.25
N LEU A 169 -0.76 -3.58 33.36
CA LEU A 169 -1.78 -2.51 33.39
C LEU A 169 -1.34 -1.28 32.59
N MET A 170 -0.06 -0.89 32.68
CA MET A 170 0.47 0.24 31.92
C MET A 170 0.46 -0.07 30.42
N ALA A 171 0.90 -1.25 29.99
CA ALA A 171 0.85 -1.69 28.60
C ALA A 171 -0.60 -1.85 28.09
N GLY A 172 -1.52 -2.36 28.92
CA GLY A 172 -2.94 -2.50 28.58
C GLY A 172 -3.65 -1.17 28.39
N LEU A 173 -3.43 -0.20 29.29
CA LEU A 173 -3.97 1.16 29.14
C LEU A 173 -3.33 1.90 27.96
N MET A 174 -2.04 1.68 27.70
CA MET A 174 -1.34 2.22 26.53
C MET A 174 -1.96 1.70 25.23
N ALA A 175 -2.15 0.38 25.13
CA ALA A 175 -2.76 -0.25 23.97
C ALA A 175 -4.24 0.18 23.81
N GLY A 176 -4.99 0.26 24.91
CA GLY A 176 -6.39 0.70 24.89
C GLY A 176 -6.56 2.15 24.43
N LEU A 177 -5.82 3.09 25.03
CA LEU A 177 -5.92 4.52 24.68
C LEU A 177 -5.43 4.81 23.26
N THR A 178 -4.36 4.13 22.82
CA THR A 178 -3.90 4.25 21.43
C THR A 178 -4.97 3.74 20.47
N VAL A 179 -5.52 2.55 20.68
CA VAL A 179 -6.55 1.98 19.80
C VAL A 179 -7.82 2.84 19.78
N VAL A 180 -8.30 3.32 20.93
CA VAL A 180 -9.55 4.08 21.03
C VAL A 180 -9.43 5.48 20.42
N LEU A 181 -8.38 6.24 20.74
CA LEU A 181 -8.18 7.58 20.17
C LEU A 181 -7.93 7.52 18.67
N MET A 182 -7.18 6.52 18.21
CA MET A 182 -6.84 6.33 16.81
C MET A 182 -8.03 5.87 15.99
N GLY A 183 -8.80 4.90 16.49
CA GLY A 183 -10.01 4.40 15.86
C GLY A 183 -11.11 5.46 15.80
N GLY A 184 -11.34 6.17 16.91
CA GLY A 184 -12.36 7.22 17.00
C GLY A 184 -12.07 8.41 16.08
N LEU A 185 -10.84 8.92 16.08
CA LEU A 185 -10.46 10.06 15.23
C LEU A 185 -10.39 9.67 13.75
N MET A 186 -9.83 8.50 13.40
CA MET A 186 -9.85 8.06 12.00
C MET A 186 -11.26 7.79 11.50
N GLY A 187 -12.11 7.13 12.30
CA GLY A 187 -13.51 6.88 11.95
C GLY A 187 -14.24 8.19 11.66
N GLY A 188 -14.17 9.15 12.59
CA GLY A 188 -14.83 10.45 12.43
C GLY A 188 -14.27 11.30 11.28
N LEU A 189 -12.97 11.23 10.99
CA LEU A 189 -12.37 11.94 9.86
C LEU A 189 -12.71 11.30 8.51
N ILE A 190 -12.76 9.97 8.43
CA ILE A 190 -13.15 9.25 7.20
C ILE A 190 -14.63 9.47 6.90
N GLU A 191 -15.48 9.45 7.93
CA GLU A 191 -16.91 9.73 7.82
C GLU A 191 -17.17 11.21 7.50
N GLY A 192 -16.38 12.14 8.06
CA GLY A 192 -16.42 13.56 7.69
C GLY A 192 -15.86 13.88 6.30
N LEU A 193 -15.14 12.95 5.67
CA LEU A 193 -14.64 13.05 4.29
C LEU A 193 -15.65 12.54 3.25
N GLU A 194 -16.91 12.31 3.66
CA GLU A 194 -17.98 11.85 2.77
C GLU A 194 -18.02 12.72 1.50
N SER A 195 -17.76 12.05 0.38
CA SER A 195 -17.55 12.72 -0.88
C SER A 195 -18.87 13.21 -1.43
N SER A 196 -19.04 14.52 -1.52
CA SER A 196 -19.90 15.11 -2.53
C SER A 196 -19.44 14.59 -3.89
N GLU A 197 -20.23 13.69 -4.49
CA GLU A 197 -20.12 13.39 -5.90
C GLU A 197 -20.34 14.69 -6.64
N ILE A 198 -19.27 15.29 -7.16
CA ILE A 198 -19.41 16.44 -8.05
C ILE A 198 -20.07 15.88 -9.31
N GLU A 199 -21.37 16.13 -9.48
CA GLU A 199 -22.19 15.63 -10.59
C GLU A 199 -21.63 16.04 -11.96
N ILE A 200 -20.84 17.12 -12.02
CA ILE A 200 -20.27 17.65 -13.26
C ILE A 200 -18.76 17.44 -13.27
N LYS A 201 -18.33 16.43 -14.01
CA LYS A 201 -16.91 16.15 -14.27
C LYS A 201 -16.45 16.99 -15.47
N THR A 202 -15.37 17.76 -15.31
CA THR A 202 -14.90 18.72 -16.31
C THR A 202 -13.75 18.18 -17.15
N SER A 203 -13.05 17.14 -16.68
CA SER A 203 -11.91 16.54 -17.37
C SER A 203 -11.94 15.01 -17.34
N PRO A 204 -11.41 14.31 -18.37
CA PRO A 204 -11.33 12.87 -18.38
C PRO A 204 -10.45 12.34 -17.23
N ASN A 205 -10.88 11.26 -16.57
CA ASN A 205 -10.20 10.60 -15.43
C ASN A 205 -10.15 11.39 -14.12
N GLN A 206 -10.92 12.47 -13.99
CA GLN A 206 -10.95 13.30 -12.78
C GLN A 206 -11.27 12.48 -11.51
N GLY A 207 -12.19 11.52 -11.59
CA GLY A 207 -12.57 10.66 -10.47
C GLY A 207 -11.44 9.75 -10.00
N ILE A 208 -10.71 9.13 -10.95
CA ILE A 208 -9.55 8.27 -10.63
C ILE A 208 -8.45 9.09 -9.96
N TRP A 209 -8.15 10.29 -10.48
CA TRP A 209 -7.14 11.16 -9.87
C TRP A 209 -7.55 11.66 -8.48
N LYS A 210 -8.83 11.98 -8.27
CA LYS A 210 -9.37 12.35 -6.95
C LYS A 210 -9.26 11.18 -5.98
N SER A 211 -9.58 9.97 -6.43
CA SER A 211 -9.46 8.73 -5.66
C SER A 211 -8.02 8.44 -5.25
N ALA A 212 -7.06 8.61 -6.18
CA ALA A 212 -5.62 8.47 -5.88
C ALA A 212 -5.14 9.52 -4.87
N ARG A 213 -5.55 10.78 -5.02
CA ARG A 213 -5.23 11.85 -4.06
C ARG A 213 -5.81 11.55 -2.68
N ASN A 214 -7.06 11.13 -2.61
CA ASN A 214 -7.72 10.78 -1.35
C ASN A 214 -7.04 9.59 -0.66
N ALA A 215 -6.60 8.58 -1.41
CA ALA A 215 -5.84 7.46 -0.86
C ALA A 215 -4.51 7.92 -0.23
N ILE A 216 -3.80 8.83 -0.90
CA ILE A 216 -2.55 9.40 -0.39
C ILE A 216 -2.80 10.27 0.85
N THR A 217 -3.84 11.11 0.85
CA THR A 217 -4.14 11.98 1.99
C THR A 217 -4.51 11.15 3.22
N VAL A 218 -5.34 10.11 3.06
CA VAL A 218 -5.68 9.17 4.14
C VAL A 218 -4.43 8.44 4.66
N CYS A 219 -3.55 8.00 3.75
CA CYS A 219 -2.30 7.34 4.13
C CYS A 219 -1.38 8.25 4.96
N LEU A 220 -1.14 9.48 4.50
CA LEU A 220 -0.30 10.45 5.19
C LEU A 220 -0.90 10.88 6.54
N MET A 221 -2.21 11.11 6.57
CA MET A 221 -2.91 11.50 7.79
C MET A 221 -2.87 10.39 8.84
N GLY A 222 -3.15 9.13 8.45
CA GLY A 222 -3.03 7.97 9.32
C GLY A 222 -1.61 7.80 9.85
N GLY A 223 -0.59 7.88 8.99
CA GLY A 223 0.81 7.80 9.39
C GLY A 223 1.24 8.86 10.39
N LEU A 224 0.89 10.13 10.13
CA LEU A 224 1.21 11.25 11.02
C LEU A 224 0.48 11.15 12.37
N MET A 225 -0.78 10.70 12.37
CA MET A 225 -1.52 10.51 13.61
C MET A 225 -0.90 9.42 14.47
N PHE A 226 -0.56 8.26 13.88
CA PHE A 226 0.11 7.16 14.58
C PHE A 226 1.47 7.58 15.14
N TRP A 227 2.21 8.38 14.37
CA TRP A 227 3.47 8.95 14.81
C TRP A 227 3.30 9.89 16.01
N LEU A 228 2.40 10.87 15.93
CA LEU A 228 2.22 11.90 16.97
C LEU A 228 1.64 11.31 18.25
N ILE A 229 0.50 10.64 18.17
CA ILE A 229 -0.20 10.07 19.34
C ILE A 229 0.69 8.99 19.96
N GLY A 230 1.28 8.17 19.10
CA GLY A 230 2.21 7.15 19.52
C GLY A 230 3.43 7.73 20.23
N GLY A 231 4.15 8.64 19.59
CA GLY A 231 5.38 9.22 20.13
C GLY A 231 5.15 10.00 21.42
N LEU A 232 4.04 10.75 21.52
CA LEU A 232 3.67 11.51 22.71
C LEU A 232 3.35 10.62 23.90
N ILE A 233 2.60 9.53 23.70
CA ILE A 233 2.26 8.60 24.78
C ILE A 233 3.52 7.96 25.38
N VAL A 234 4.44 7.46 24.53
CA VAL A 234 5.72 6.90 25.02
C VAL A 234 6.57 7.97 25.66
N GLY A 235 6.62 9.15 25.06
CA GLY A 235 7.45 10.25 25.52
C GLY A 235 7.03 10.79 26.89
N LEU A 236 5.72 10.95 27.11
CA LEU A 236 5.16 11.42 28.38
C LEU A 236 5.38 10.39 29.48
N ILE A 237 5.11 9.11 29.21
CA ILE A 237 5.22 8.06 30.24
C ILE A 237 6.68 7.76 30.59
N GLY A 238 7.55 7.64 29.57
CA GLY A 238 9.00 7.54 29.79
C GLY A 238 9.55 8.78 30.48
N GLY A 239 8.98 9.96 30.21
CA GLY A 239 9.35 11.24 30.79
C GLY A 239 8.95 11.38 32.26
N LEU A 240 7.79 10.86 32.65
CA LEU A 240 7.35 10.82 34.04
C LEU A 240 8.25 9.90 34.89
N GLY A 241 8.83 8.85 34.30
CA GLY A 241 9.73 7.91 35.00
C GLY A 241 11.21 8.31 35.03
N THR A 242 11.72 8.96 33.97
CA THR A 242 13.17 9.20 33.79
C THR A 242 13.56 10.67 33.58
N GLY A 243 12.57 11.57 33.60
CA GLY A 243 12.71 13.00 33.32
C GLY A 243 12.09 13.38 31.97
N LEU A 244 11.21 14.39 31.98
CA LEU A 244 10.37 14.80 30.84
C LEU A 244 11.15 15.03 29.54
N ILE A 245 12.30 15.70 29.62
CA ILE A 245 13.15 16.01 28.45
C ILE A 245 13.71 14.73 27.81
N ARG A 246 14.17 13.79 28.65
CA ARG A 246 14.76 12.52 28.20
C ARG A 246 13.68 11.60 27.65
N GLY A 247 12.54 11.53 28.32
CA GLY A 247 11.37 10.78 27.89
C GLY A 247 10.85 11.23 26.53
N LEU A 248 10.62 12.53 26.33
CA LEU A 248 10.17 13.07 25.04
C LEU A 248 11.15 12.80 23.90
N MET A 249 12.46 12.93 24.14
CA MET A 249 13.47 12.58 23.13
C MET A 249 13.42 11.10 22.74
N VAL A 250 13.27 10.20 23.71
CA VAL A 250 13.15 8.75 23.46
C VAL A 250 11.82 8.45 22.76
N GLY A 251 10.71 9.00 23.24
CA GLY A 251 9.37 8.79 22.68
C GLY A 251 9.22 9.29 21.25
N LEU A 252 9.78 10.45 20.91
CA LEU A 252 9.78 10.96 19.53
C LEU A 252 10.66 10.12 18.59
N LYS A 253 11.82 9.63 19.06
CA LYS A 253 12.70 8.75 18.26
C LYS A 253 12.09 7.37 18.03
N VAL A 254 11.58 6.74 19.09
CA VAL A 254 10.88 5.44 19.00
C VAL A 254 9.58 5.58 18.19
N GLY A 255 8.86 6.69 18.39
CA GLY A 255 7.68 7.03 17.59
C GLY A 255 7.99 7.18 16.11
N LEU A 256 9.07 7.90 15.75
CA LEU A 256 9.51 8.14 14.37
C LEU A 256 9.81 6.85 13.60
N ILE A 257 10.40 5.85 14.26
CA ILE A 257 10.85 4.63 13.57
C ILE A 257 9.76 3.57 13.63
N GLU A 258 9.23 3.24 14.80
CA GLU A 258 8.32 2.09 14.93
C GLU A 258 6.87 2.47 14.61
N ARG A 259 6.40 3.61 15.16
CA ARG A 259 4.97 3.97 15.11
C ARG A 259 4.58 4.66 13.81
N LEU A 260 5.48 5.43 13.21
CA LEU A 260 5.27 5.98 11.87
C LEU A 260 5.18 4.88 10.82
N ILE A 261 6.01 3.84 10.90
CA ILE A 261 5.97 2.71 9.96
C ILE A 261 4.63 1.98 10.08
N ILE A 262 4.21 1.62 11.31
CA ILE A 262 2.91 0.96 11.55
C ILE A 262 1.76 1.84 11.06
N GLY A 263 1.82 3.14 11.34
CA GLY A 263 0.81 4.11 10.94
C GLY A 263 0.68 4.30 9.43
N LEU A 264 1.81 4.42 8.73
CA LEU A 264 1.83 4.51 7.27
C LEU A 264 1.29 3.22 6.64
N ILE A 265 1.56 2.06 7.23
CA ILE A 265 1.04 0.78 6.73
C ILE A 265 -0.48 0.69 6.91
N ILE A 266 -1.00 1.02 8.09
CA ILE A 266 -2.45 1.03 8.34
C ILE A 266 -3.14 2.08 7.46
N GLY A 267 -2.57 3.29 7.39
CA GLY A 267 -3.05 4.35 6.50
C GLY A 267 -3.05 3.94 5.04
N LEU A 268 -2.03 3.20 4.59
CA LEU A 268 -1.94 2.68 3.23
C LEU A 268 -2.95 1.55 2.96
N MET A 269 -3.20 0.66 3.93
CA MET A 269 -4.26 -0.35 3.82
C MET A 269 -5.65 0.28 3.69
N VAL A 270 -5.93 1.29 4.51
CA VAL A 270 -7.20 2.04 4.46
C VAL A 270 -7.31 2.84 3.16
N GLY A 271 -6.23 3.51 2.74
CA GLY A 271 -6.17 4.25 1.47
C GLY A 271 -6.33 3.35 0.23
N LEU A 272 -5.80 2.12 0.27
CA LEU A 272 -6.01 1.12 -0.78
C LEU A 272 -7.48 0.70 -0.87
N LYS A 273 -8.14 0.45 0.27
CA LYS A 273 -9.57 0.10 0.31
C LYS A 273 -10.47 1.25 -0.15
N ASN A 274 -10.13 2.48 0.20
CA ASN A 274 -10.97 3.66 -0.04
C ASN A 274 -10.65 4.41 -1.35
N GLY A 275 -9.80 3.86 -2.22
CA GLY A 275 -9.56 4.46 -3.54
C GLY A 275 -8.43 3.86 -4.37
N GLY A 276 -7.39 3.31 -3.72
CA GLY A 276 -6.29 2.65 -4.43
C GLY A 276 -6.75 1.45 -5.25
N GLN A 277 -7.73 0.68 -4.77
CA GLN A 277 -8.29 -0.46 -5.47
C GLN A 277 -8.89 -0.08 -6.83
N ALA A 278 -9.66 1.01 -6.91
CA ALA A 278 -10.23 1.47 -8.17
C ALA A 278 -9.13 1.86 -9.17
N CYS A 279 -8.08 2.54 -8.69
CA CYS A 279 -6.94 2.93 -9.53
C CYS A 279 -6.21 1.70 -10.11
N ILE A 280 -5.94 0.69 -9.28
CA ILE A 280 -5.30 -0.56 -9.69
C ILE A 280 -6.18 -1.31 -10.69
N GLN A 281 -7.48 -1.44 -10.40
CA GLN A 281 -8.43 -2.10 -11.28
C GLN A 281 -8.50 -1.43 -12.66
N HIS A 282 -8.57 -0.10 -12.71
CA HIS A 282 -8.59 0.66 -13.97
C HIS A 282 -7.28 0.56 -14.74
N PHE A 283 -6.14 0.60 -14.06
CA PHE A 283 -4.84 0.45 -14.70
C PHE A 283 -4.68 -0.92 -15.36
N ILE A 284 -5.00 -1.99 -14.62
CA ILE A 284 -4.97 -3.37 -15.12
C ILE A 284 -5.95 -3.55 -16.27
N LEU A 285 -7.17 -3.02 -16.15
CA LEU A 285 -8.17 -3.10 -17.21
C LEU A 285 -7.66 -2.47 -18.52
N ARG A 286 -7.08 -1.27 -18.43
CA ARG A 286 -6.49 -0.60 -19.60
C ARG A 286 -5.32 -1.38 -20.17
N LEU A 287 -4.46 -1.95 -19.33
CA LEU A 287 -3.32 -2.74 -19.78
C LEU A 287 -3.77 -3.98 -20.54
N VAL A 288 -4.79 -4.69 -20.04
CA VAL A 288 -5.39 -5.83 -20.75
C VAL A 288 -6.00 -5.37 -22.08
N LEU A 289 -6.85 -4.35 -22.08
CA LEU A 289 -7.51 -3.87 -23.31
C LEU A 289 -6.51 -3.38 -24.37
N TYR A 290 -5.45 -2.68 -23.93
CA TYR A 290 -4.36 -2.23 -24.79
C TYR A 290 -3.59 -3.40 -25.40
N SER A 291 -3.22 -4.40 -24.59
CA SER A 291 -2.51 -5.61 -25.09
C SER A 291 -3.32 -6.41 -26.12
N ASN A 292 -4.64 -6.23 -26.16
CA ASN A 292 -5.53 -6.86 -27.13
C ASN A 292 -5.90 -5.92 -28.30
N ASN A 293 -5.22 -4.76 -28.43
CA ASN A 293 -5.46 -3.74 -29.46
C ASN A 293 -6.88 -3.14 -29.47
N CYS A 294 -7.70 -3.37 -28.44
CA CYS A 294 -9.07 -2.86 -28.35
C CYS A 294 -9.12 -1.34 -28.12
N ILE A 295 -8.11 -0.79 -27.44
CA ILE A 295 -7.97 0.64 -27.17
C ILE A 295 -6.52 1.10 -27.34
N PRO A 296 -6.28 2.37 -27.69
CA PRO A 296 -4.94 2.97 -27.64
C PRO A 296 -4.51 3.29 -26.22
N TRP A 297 -3.19 3.32 -25.98
CA TRP A 297 -2.59 3.62 -24.67
C TRP A 297 -3.07 4.97 -24.09
N ASN A 298 -3.03 6.03 -24.90
CA ASN A 298 -3.58 7.33 -24.51
C ASN A 298 -5.00 7.49 -25.05
N TYR A 299 -5.95 6.86 -24.36
CA TYR A 299 -7.33 6.80 -24.84
C TYR A 299 -8.00 8.17 -24.92
N ALA A 300 -7.73 9.08 -23.97
CA ALA A 300 -8.24 10.45 -24.00
C ALA A 300 -7.82 11.20 -25.28
N ARG A 301 -6.54 11.06 -25.68
CA ARG A 301 -6.02 11.69 -26.91
C ARG A 301 -6.68 11.11 -28.16
N PHE A 302 -6.98 9.81 -28.18
CA PHE A 302 -7.73 9.21 -29.29
C PHE A 302 -9.18 9.71 -29.35
N LEU A 303 -9.85 9.82 -28.21
CA LEU A 303 -11.23 10.29 -28.16
C LEU A 303 -11.33 11.77 -28.55
N ASP A 304 -10.37 12.59 -28.14
CA ASP A 304 -10.25 13.98 -28.61
C ASP A 304 -10.00 14.02 -30.13
N TYR A 305 -9.15 13.14 -30.67
CA TYR A 305 -8.94 13.03 -32.12
C TYR A 305 -10.22 12.61 -32.88
N ALA A 306 -10.98 11.65 -32.33
CA ALA A 306 -12.26 11.24 -32.90
C ALA A 306 -13.31 12.36 -32.79
N ALA A 307 -13.25 13.19 -31.74
CA ALA A 307 -14.08 14.37 -31.60
C ALA A 307 -13.71 15.48 -32.60
N ASP A 308 -12.42 15.70 -32.86
CA ASP A 308 -11.94 16.64 -33.89
C ASP A 308 -12.41 16.27 -35.30
N ARG A 309 -12.57 14.95 -35.55
CA ARG A 309 -13.13 14.39 -36.79
C ARG A 309 -14.65 14.29 -36.79
N ILE A 310 -15.30 14.75 -35.73
CA ILE A 310 -16.76 14.83 -35.62
C ILE A 310 -17.38 13.41 -35.68
N PHE A 311 -16.65 12.39 -35.20
CA PHE A 311 -17.24 11.09 -34.87
C PHE A 311 -17.84 11.12 -33.46
N LEU A 312 -17.15 11.81 -32.55
CA LEU A 312 -17.56 12.02 -31.18
C LEU A 312 -17.76 13.51 -30.88
N GLN A 313 -18.39 13.80 -29.75
CA GLN A 313 -18.49 15.13 -29.17
C GLN A 313 -18.12 15.03 -27.69
N LYS A 314 -17.29 15.98 -27.22
CA LYS A 314 -16.86 16.05 -25.83
C LYS A 314 -17.93 16.77 -25.01
N VAL A 315 -18.39 16.15 -23.93
CA VAL A 315 -19.40 16.69 -23.00
C VAL A 315 -18.83 16.59 -21.58
N GLY A 316 -18.32 17.72 -21.06
CA GLY A 316 -17.56 17.74 -19.81
C GLY A 316 -16.33 16.82 -19.88
N GLY A 317 -16.24 15.87 -18.96
CA GLY A 317 -15.20 14.84 -18.90
C GLY A 317 -15.47 13.58 -19.75
N GLY A 318 -16.62 13.51 -20.41
CA GLY A 318 -17.06 12.36 -21.21
C GLY A 318 -17.14 12.63 -22.71
N TYR A 319 -17.40 11.57 -23.47
CA TYR A 319 -17.53 11.59 -24.92
C TYR A 319 -18.85 10.94 -25.33
N ILE A 320 -19.56 11.55 -26.26
CA ILE A 320 -20.78 10.99 -26.87
C ILE A 320 -20.54 10.79 -28.37
N PHE A 321 -21.16 9.79 -28.97
CA PHE A 321 -21.30 9.80 -30.42
C PHE A 321 -22.25 10.93 -30.83
N ILE A 322 -21.94 11.62 -31.93
CA ILE A 322 -22.74 12.77 -32.37
C ILE A 322 -24.19 12.37 -32.63
N HIS A 323 -24.39 11.17 -33.15
CA HIS A 323 -25.71 10.60 -33.36
C HIS A 323 -25.74 9.17 -32.81
N ARG A 324 -26.79 8.84 -32.04
CA ARG A 324 -27.05 7.46 -31.58
C ARG A 324 -27.11 6.48 -32.75
N MET A 325 -27.71 6.89 -33.86
CA MET A 325 -27.79 6.07 -35.08
C MET A 325 -26.43 5.77 -35.72
N LEU A 326 -25.45 6.67 -35.57
CA LEU A 326 -24.08 6.46 -36.04
C LEU A 326 -23.37 5.45 -35.15
N MET A 327 -23.56 5.53 -33.83
CA MET A 327 -23.06 4.54 -32.87
C MET A 327 -23.63 3.15 -33.16
N GLU A 328 -24.94 3.03 -33.37
CA GLU A 328 -25.59 1.76 -33.76
C GLU A 328 -25.01 1.21 -35.07
N HIS A 329 -24.79 2.07 -36.07
CA HIS A 329 -24.13 1.68 -37.33
C HIS A 329 -22.69 1.16 -37.10
N PHE A 330 -21.92 1.82 -36.24
CA PHE A 330 -20.59 1.33 -35.85
C PHE A 330 -20.66 0.00 -35.10
N ALA A 331 -21.70 -0.22 -34.28
CA ALA A 331 -21.87 -1.46 -33.53
C ALA A 331 -22.27 -2.66 -34.41
N GLU A 332 -23.04 -2.41 -35.47
CA GLU A 332 -23.45 -3.41 -36.46
C GLU A 332 -22.34 -3.80 -37.45
N MET A 333 -21.29 -2.99 -37.59
CA MET A 333 -20.18 -3.33 -38.49
C MET A 333 -19.37 -4.51 -37.93
N GLU A 334 -19.18 -5.53 -38.76
CA GLU A 334 -18.29 -6.65 -38.43
C GLU A 334 -16.83 -6.19 -38.43
N HIS A 335 -16.01 -6.84 -37.59
CA HIS A 335 -14.58 -6.64 -37.60
C HIS A 335 -14.02 -7.23 -38.91
N GLU A 336 -13.70 -6.37 -39.88
CA GLU A 336 -12.79 -6.73 -40.97
C GLU A 336 -11.44 -7.04 -40.30
N ASN A 337 -11.16 -8.34 -40.09
CA ASN A 337 -9.90 -8.85 -39.57
C ASN A 337 -8.75 -8.63 -40.55
#